data_AF-A0A140G3T6-F1
#
_entry.id   AF-A0A140G3T6-F1
#
_cell.length_a   1.000
_cell.length_b   1.000
_cell.length_c   1.000
_cell.angle_alpha   90.00
_cell.angle_beta   90.00
_cell.angle_gamma   90.00
#
_symmetry.space_group_name_H-M   'P 1'
#
loop_
_entity.id
_entity.type
_entity.pdbx_description
1 polymer ?
#
loop_
_entity_poly.entity_id
_entity_poly.type
_entity_poly.pdbx_seq_one_letter_code
_entity_poly.pdbx_strand_id
1 'polypeptide(L)'
;MDWKDRQWWPVVTPIVGITYCSAIMYYLWVNYRQPFGATLCMVCLLIGEWLTRYWGFYWWSHYPINFVTPGIMLPGALMLDFTLYLTRSWLVTALVGG
;
A
#
# COMPACT_ATOMS: atom_id res chain seq x y z
N MET A 1 -12.61 -10.97 8.97
CA MET A 1 -12.21 -11.59 7.68
C MET A 1 -13.37 -11.60 6.69
N ASP A 2 -14.60 -11.54 7.18
CA ASP A 2 -15.84 -11.79 6.43
C ASP A 2 -16.09 -10.82 5.26
N TRP A 3 -15.45 -9.66 5.29
CA TRP A 3 -15.57 -8.59 4.30
C TRP A 3 -14.49 -8.63 3.22
N LYS A 4 -13.46 -9.49 3.34
CA LYS A 4 -12.44 -9.70 2.30
C LYS A 4 -12.95 -10.67 1.24
N ASP A 5 -13.92 -10.20 0.45
CA ASP A 5 -14.56 -10.96 -0.59
C ASP A 5 -13.72 -11.02 -1.89
N ARG A 6 -14.23 -11.67 -2.93
CA ARG A 6 -13.50 -11.84 -4.20
C ARG A 6 -13.76 -10.72 -5.20
N GLN A 7 -14.79 -9.90 -4.98
CA GLN A 7 -15.24 -8.91 -5.95
C GLN A 7 -14.82 -7.51 -5.54
N TRP A 8 -15.17 -7.08 -4.33
CA TRP A 8 -14.98 -5.69 -3.90
C TRP A 8 -13.62 -5.46 -3.28
N TRP A 9 -13.18 -6.37 -2.40
CA TRP A 9 -11.88 -6.27 -1.75
C TRP A 9 -10.70 -6.15 -2.73
N PRO A 10 -10.51 -7.01 -3.75
CA PRO A 10 -9.38 -6.86 -4.68
C PRO A 10 -9.53 -5.68 -5.64
N VAL A 11 -10.67 -4.99 -5.69
CA VAL A 11 -10.90 -3.83 -6.56
C VAL A 11 -10.70 -2.53 -5.80
N VAL A 12 -11.38 -2.36 -4.67
CA VAL A 12 -11.39 -1.09 -3.92
C VAL A 12 -10.04 -0.82 -3.27
N THR A 13 -9.44 -1.85 -2.65
CA THR A 13 -8.18 -1.70 -1.89
C THR A 13 -7.00 -1.20 -2.75
N PRO A 14 -6.72 -1.75 -3.94
CA PRO A 14 -5.66 -1.23 -4.80
C PRO A 14 -6.00 0.14 -5.42
N ILE A 15 -7.24 0.38 -5.85
CA ILE A 15 -7.65 1.67 -6.43
C ILE A 15 -7.45 2.81 -5.43
N VAL A 16 -7.81 2.61 -4.17
CA VAL A 16 -7.61 3.63 -3.14
C VAL A 16 -6.12 3.73 -2.77
N GLY A 17 -5.43 2.59 -2.61
CA GLY A 17 -4.02 2.56 -2.19
C GLY A 17 -3.05 3.23 -3.19
N ILE A 18 -3.33 3.14 -4.50
CA ILE A 18 -2.44 3.71 -5.52
C ILE A 18 -2.40 5.24 -5.52
N THR A 19 -3.47 5.90 -5.04
CA THR A 19 -3.53 7.37 -4.97
C THR A 19 -2.44 7.96 -4.07
N TYR A 20 -2.27 7.42 -2.86
CA TYR A 20 -1.24 7.85 -1.92
C TYR A 20 0.16 7.42 -2.37
N CYS A 21 0.28 6.21 -2.93
CA CYS A 21 1.56 5.70 -3.46
C CYS A 21 2.08 6.59 -4.59
N SER A 22 1.21 6.95 -5.55
CA SER A 22 1.58 7.79 -6.69
C SER A 22 2.02 9.20 -6.27
N ALA A 23 1.34 9.81 -5.31
CA ALA A 23 1.68 11.15 -4.81
C ALA A 23 3.07 11.19 -4.13
N ILE A 24 3.36 10.20 -3.29
CA ILE A 24 4.65 10.11 -2.58
C ILE A 24 5.77 9.73 -3.55
N MET A 25 5.53 8.80 -4.48
CA MET A 25 6.47 8.48 -5.56
C MET A 25 6.82 9.74 -6.36
N TYR A 26 5.83 10.54 -6.76
CA TYR A 26 6.05 11.80 -7.48
C TYR A 26 6.96 12.75 -6.70
N TYR A 27 6.66 12.99 -5.43
CA TYR A 27 7.45 13.89 -4.58
C TYR A 27 8.89 13.40 -4.39
N LEU A 28 9.09 12.11 -4.06
CA LEU A 28 10.43 11.54 -3.82
C LEU A 28 11.27 11.47 -5.09
N TRP A 29 10.66 11.14 -6.24
CA TRP A 29 11.41 11.04 -7.48
C TRP A 29 11.81 12.40 -8.03
N VAL A 30 10.91 13.39 -8.02
CA VAL A 30 11.18 14.72 -8.58
C VAL A 30 12.25 15.44 -7.77
N ASN A 31 12.18 15.37 -6.43
CA ASN A 31 13.09 16.12 -5.57
C ASN A 31 14.37 15.37 -5.22
N TYR A 32 14.29 14.06 -4.97
CA TYR A 32 15.40 13.28 -4.41
C TYR A 32 15.85 12.11 -5.29
N ARG A 33 15.20 11.85 -6.44
CA ARG A 33 15.47 10.71 -7.33
C ARG A 33 15.44 9.35 -6.63
N GLN A 34 14.67 9.23 -5.55
CA GLN A 34 14.62 8.04 -4.70
C GLN A 34 13.53 7.06 -5.18
N PRO A 35 13.87 5.78 -5.47
CA PRO A 35 12.93 4.78 -6.00
C PRO A 35 12.29 3.92 -4.88
N PHE A 36 11.72 4.53 -3.85
CA PHE A 36 11.05 3.81 -2.75
C PHE A 36 9.78 4.52 -2.24
N GLY A 37 9.11 5.27 -3.11
CA GLY A 37 7.97 6.10 -2.71
C GLY A 37 6.72 5.29 -2.39
N ALA A 38 6.38 4.29 -3.22
CA ALA A 38 5.20 3.47 -2.99
C ALA A 38 5.40 2.53 -1.81
N THR A 39 6.58 1.92 -1.72
CA THR A 39 6.94 1.02 -0.62
C THR A 39 6.92 1.74 0.72
N LEU A 40 7.46 2.97 0.81
CA LEU A 40 7.39 3.76 2.03
C LEU A 40 5.94 4.03 2.45
N CYS A 41 5.08 4.43 1.51
CA CYS A 41 3.66 4.65 1.78
C CYS A 41 2.98 3.39 2.35
N MET A 42 3.16 2.25 1.70
CA MET A 42 2.52 1.00 2.11
C MET A 42 3.07 0.44 3.43
N VAL A 43 4.35 0.63 3.71
CA VAL A 43 4.95 0.25 5.00
C VAL A 43 4.39 1.12 6.12
N CYS A 44 4.28 2.44 5.91
CA CYS A 44 3.67 3.35 6.88
C CYS A 44 2.20 2.99 7.15
N LEU A 45 1.43 2.69 6.10
CA LEU A 45 0.05 2.25 6.23
C LEU A 45 -0.03 0.94 7.03
N LEU A 46 0.77 -0.07 6.66
CA LEU A 46 0.76 -1.38 7.32
C LEU A 46 1.12 -1.26 8.81
N ILE A 47 2.12 -0.45 9.16
CA ILE A 47 2.50 -0.19 10.55
C ILE A 47 1.34 0.49 11.30
N GLY A 48 0.72 1.51 10.70
CA GLY A 48 -0.43 2.20 11.28
C GLY A 48 -1.61 1.26 11.53
N GLU A 49 -1.93 0.42 10.55
CA GLU A 49 -2.97 -0.59 10.69
C GLU A 49 -2.66 -1.57 11.82
N TRP A 50 -1.45 -2.16 11.85
CA TRP A 50 -1.06 -3.09 12.91
C TRP A 50 -1.11 -2.46 14.28
N LEU A 51 -0.69 -1.21 14.42
CA LEU A 51 -0.79 -0.47 15.67
C LEU A 51 -2.26 -0.38 16.12
N THR A 52 -3.16 0.08 15.25
CA THR A 52 -4.58 0.18 15.59
C THR A 52 -5.22 -1.19 15.84
N ARG A 53 -4.82 -2.24 15.10
CA ARG A 53 -5.35 -3.61 15.30
C ARG A 53 -4.93 -4.20 16.64
N TYR A 54 -3.67 -4.04 17.03
CA TYR A 54 -3.17 -4.60 18.27
C TYR A 54 -3.68 -3.81 19.49
N TRP A 55 -3.51 -2.49 19.48
CA TRP A 55 -3.84 -1.66 20.66
C TRP A 55 -5.33 -1.34 20.75
N GLY A 56 -6.01 -1.07 19.64
CA GLY A 56 -7.43 -0.76 19.62
C GLY A 56 -8.29 -2.02 19.63
N PHE A 57 -8.21 -2.82 18.56
CA PHE A 57 -9.14 -3.94 18.39
C PHE A 57 -8.86 -5.10 19.34
N TYR A 58 -7.60 -5.54 19.46
CA TYR A 58 -7.23 -6.67 20.29
C TYR A 58 -7.18 -6.30 21.78
N TRP A 59 -6.38 -5.30 22.17
CA TRP A 59 -6.16 -4.96 23.58
C TRP A 59 -7.38 -4.28 24.23
N TRP A 60 -7.97 -3.26 23.59
CA TRP A 60 -9.11 -2.54 24.16
C TRP A 60 -10.41 -3.31 23.95
N SER A 61 -10.74 -3.66 22.71
CA SER A 61 -12.06 -4.23 22.37
C SER A 61 -12.12 -5.76 22.35
N HIS A 62 -11.01 -6.44 22.65
CA HIS A 62 -10.95 -7.91 22.80
C HIS A 62 -11.37 -8.69 21.55
N TYR A 63 -11.19 -8.10 20.35
CA TYR A 63 -11.42 -8.80 19.10
C TYR A 63 -10.26 -9.77 18.78
N PRO A 64 -10.55 -10.98 18.28
CA PRO A 64 -9.51 -11.92 17.89
C PRO A 64 -8.68 -11.39 16.71
N ILE A 65 -7.35 -11.43 16.84
CA ILE A 65 -6.44 -10.83 15.85
C ILE A 65 -6.59 -11.42 14.44
N ASN A 66 -6.92 -12.71 14.34
CA ASN A 66 -7.17 -13.41 13.07
C ASN A 66 -8.32 -12.79 12.27
N PHE A 67 -9.28 -12.17 12.96
CA PHE A 67 -10.44 -11.56 12.33
C PHE A 67 -10.12 -10.20 11.71
N VAL A 68 -9.20 -9.46 12.33
CA VAL A 68 -8.87 -8.06 12.00
C VAL A 68 -7.54 -7.91 11.24
N THR A 69 -7.03 -9.01 10.66
CA THR A 69 -5.77 -8.97 9.91
C THR A 69 -5.79 -7.91 8.80
N PRO A 70 -4.75 -7.08 8.66
CA PRO A 70 -4.66 -6.07 7.60
C PRO A 70 -4.48 -6.70 6.22
N GLY A 71 -4.61 -5.87 5.18
CA GLY A 71 -4.29 -6.25 3.79
C GLY A 71 -2.79 -6.16 3.53
N ILE A 72 -2.27 -7.00 2.63
CA ILE A 72 -0.85 -6.95 2.23
C ILE A 72 -0.79 -6.46 0.78
N MET A 73 -0.29 -5.24 0.58
CA MET A 73 -0.04 -4.67 -0.76
C MET A 73 1.45 -4.37 -1.02
N LEU A 74 2.33 -4.86 -0.14
CA LEU A 74 3.79 -4.74 -0.28
C LEU A 74 4.32 -5.22 -1.65
N PRO A 75 3.88 -6.37 -2.20
CA PRO A 75 4.35 -6.82 -3.51
C PRO A 75 4.02 -5.85 -4.64
N GLY A 76 2.80 -5.29 -4.66
CA GLY A 76 2.38 -4.31 -5.67
C GLY A 76 3.16 -3.00 -5.56
N ALA A 77 3.41 -2.53 -4.34
CA ALA A 77 4.23 -1.34 -4.09
C ALA A 77 5.67 -1.50 -4.57
N LEU A 78 6.28 -2.68 -4.33
CA LEU A 78 7.62 -3.00 -4.83
C LEU A 78 7.66 -2.99 -6.37
N MET A 79 6.67 -3.59 -7.03
CA MET A 79 6.60 -3.59 -8.49
C MET A 79 6.48 -2.18 -9.07
N LEU A 80 5.69 -1.31 -8.45
CA LEU A 80 5.59 0.11 -8.82
C LEU A 80 6.93 0.85 -8.70
N ASP A 81 7.62 0.68 -7.58
CA ASP A 81 8.93 1.31 -7.37
C ASP A 81 10.00 0.77 -8.34
N PHE A 82 9.99 -0.55 -8.62
CA PHE A 82 10.90 -1.16 -9.59
C PHE A 82 10.66 -0.69 -11.03
N THR A 83 9.40 -0.60 -11.46
CA THR A 83 9.07 -0.14 -12.82
C THR A 83 9.49 1.32 -13.02
N LEU A 84 9.30 2.19 -12.01
CA LEU A 84 9.80 3.57 -12.05
C LEU A 84 11.33 3.62 -12.09
N TYR A 85 11.99 2.81 -11.27
CA TYR A 85 13.45 2.76 -11.24
C TYR A 85 14.06 2.35 -12.58
N LEU A 86 13.52 1.30 -13.21
CA LEU A 86 14.03 0.75 -14.46
C LEU A 86 13.73 1.64 -15.67
N THR A 87 12.50 2.14 -15.78
CA THR A 87 12.03 2.85 -16.97
C THR A 87 12.27 4.35 -16.89
N ARG A 88 12.46 4.89 -15.67
CA ARG A 88 12.58 6.33 -15.37
C ARG A 88 11.46 7.19 -15.96
N SER A 89 10.35 6.56 -16.32
CA SER A 89 9.26 7.16 -17.08
C SER A 89 7.93 6.97 -16.35
N TRP A 90 7.32 8.10 -15.99
CA TRP A 90 6.02 8.13 -15.32
C TRP A 90 4.91 7.46 -16.11
N LEU A 91 4.92 7.64 -17.44
CA LEU A 91 3.93 7.03 -18.34
C LEU A 91 4.03 5.52 -18.33
N VAL A 92 5.25 4.98 -18.34
CA VAL A 92 5.44 3.52 -18.35
C VAL A 92 5.08 2.93 -16.98
N THR A 93 5.44 3.59 -15.89
CA THR A 93 5.02 3.19 -14.53
C THR A 93 3.51 3.22 -14.36
N ALA A 94 2.80 4.22 -14.90
CA ALA A 94 1.35 4.30 -14.81
C ALA A 94 0.64 3.20 -15.61
N LEU A 95 1.21 2.77 -16.74
CA LEU A 95 0.62 1.74 -17.60
C LEU A 95 0.96 0.31 -17.16
N VAL A 96 2.18 0.09 -16.63
CA VAL A 96 2.70 -1.25 -16.31
C VAL A 96 2.63 -1.55 -14.81
N GLY A 97 2.71 -0.51 -13.97
CA GLY A 97 2.67 -0.66 -12.52
C GLY A 97 1.28 -0.45 -11.90
N GLY A 98 0.33 0.14 -12.64
CA GLY A 98 -1.04 0.40 -12.20
C GLY A 98 -1.99 -0.77 -12.38
#